data_AF-A0A343VRJ5-F1
#
_entry.id   AF-A0A343VRJ5-F1
#
_cell.length_a   1.000
_cell.length_b   1.000
_cell.length_c   1.000
_cell.angle_alpha   90.00
_cell.angle_beta   90.00
_cell.angle_gamma   90.00
#
_symmetry.space_group_name_H-M   'P 1'
#
loop_
_entity.id
_entity.type
_entity.pdbx_description
1 polymer ?
#
loop_
_entity_poly.entity_id
_entity_poly.type
_entity_poly.pdbx_seq_one_letter_code
_entity_poly.pdbx_strand_id
1 'polypeptide(L)'
;MPGPAHPAPQGSSRGPIVIAAAIIGAALIVAGVLVATRDSGGPSPAVTAANSTTSTSSTPALVQVVPATLLPTTDQVRQATLIDVKYTGAVSTKVGADAATTPTQCTLANATTTQSAWATAISAAYQDFGDGPNYDKSINFGAVSVAIFDTPAAAADSLAKVSDSVHGCTGFTGPNSPNGTLAWTVGDIAAQDDRIAWTDTQGGVSTQWKCSKSYRLLANAAAYGFVCSSNPGDGPTKLTDLIAANATKHQ
;
A
#
# COMPACT_ATOMS: atom_id res chain seq x y z
N MET A 1 3.33 -35.16 52.49
CA MET A 1 3.48 -33.87 53.22
C MET A 1 4.74 -33.19 52.71
N PRO A 2 4.82 -31.87 52.48
CA PRO A 2 3.82 -30.85 52.16
C PRO A 2 4.04 -30.23 50.75
N GLY A 3 3.05 -29.46 50.28
CA GLY A 3 3.01 -28.78 48.98
C GLY A 3 3.67 -27.37 48.96
N PRO A 4 3.31 -26.53 47.98
CA PRO A 4 4.15 -25.48 47.38
C PRO A 4 4.12 -24.13 48.14
N ALA A 5 5.11 -23.28 47.88
CA ALA A 5 5.13 -21.89 48.33
C ALA A 5 5.58 -20.92 47.22
N HIS A 6 4.61 -20.18 46.70
CA HIS A 6 4.72 -18.75 46.32
C HIS A 6 3.47 -18.08 46.94
N PRO A 7 3.38 -16.74 47.12
CA PRO A 7 4.34 -15.66 46.82
C PRO A 7 4.49 -14.61 47.97
N ALA A 8 5.36 -13.61 47.81
CA ALA A 8 5.07 -12.22 48.24
C ALA A 8 6.01 -11.19 47.57
N PRO A 9 5.54 -9.94 47.38
CA PRO A 9 6.08 -8.96 46.43
C PRO A 9 6.87 -7.83 47.12
N GLN A 10 7.84 -7.22 46.44
CA GLN A 10 8.39 -5.88 46.70
C GLN A 10 9.49 -5.60 45.66
N GLY A 11 9.59 -4.45 44.99
CA GLY A 11 8.89 -3.20 45.16
C GLY A 11 8.95 -2.34 43.90
N SER A 12 8.07 -1.36 43.88
CA SER A 12 8.02 -0.28 42.90
C SER A 12 9.26 0.61 43.00
N SER A 13 9.88 0.91 41.87
CA SER A 13 10.48 2.23 41.67
C SER A 13 10.25 2.64 40.21
N ARG A 14 9.17 3.41 40.00
CA ARG A 14 8.93 4.16 38.78
C ARG A 14 9.71 5.48 38.90
N GLY A 15 10.85 5.58 38.24
CA GLY A 15 11.50 6.86 37.98
C GLY A 15 10.77 7.60 36.84
N PRO A 16 10.58 8.93 36.92
CA PRO A 16 9.95 9.68 35.84
C PRO A 16 10.97 9.91 34.72
N ILE A 17 10.70 9.37 33.52
CA ILE A 17 11.39 9.81 32.31
C ILE A 17 10.60 11.00 31.76
N VAL A 18 11.17 12.19 31.94
CA VAL A 18 10.75 13.41 31.26
C VAL A 18 11.24 13.29 29.81
N ILE A 19 10.34 12.98 28.88
CA ILE A 19 10.61 13.11 27.43
C ILE A 19 9.95 14.40 26.98
N ALA A 20 10.79 15.34 26.59
CA ALA A 20 10.43 16.63 26.04
C ALA A 20 9.54 16.46 24.78
N ALA A 21 8.39 17.12 24.80
CA ALA A 21 7.51 17.25 23.66
C ALA A 21 8.11 18.22 22.64
N ALA A 22 8.38 17.74 21.43
CA ALA A 22 8.62 18.60 20.27
C ALA A 22 7.26 18.87 19.60
N ILE A 23 6.71 20.06 19.83
CA ILE A 23 5.55 20.56 19.09
C ILE A 23 6.06 21.04 17.72
N ILE A 24 5.91 20.23 16.69
CA ILE A 24 6.04 20.69 15.31
C ILE A 24 4.66 21.21 14.90
N GLY A 25 4.57 22.54 14.75
CA GLY A 25 3.36 23.21 14.31
C GLY A 25 3.01 22.82 12.88
N ALA A 26 1.81 22.24 12.71
CA ALA A 26 1.16 22.16 11.42
C ALA A 26 0.23 23.37 11.27
N ALA A 27 0.51 24.20 10.26
CA ALA A 27 -0.34 25.31 9.87
C ALA A 27 -1.67 24.79 9.31
N LEU A 28 -2.78 25.14 9.96
CA LEU A 28 -4.13 24.96 9.43
C LEU A 28 -4.34 25.93 8.27
N ILE A 29 -4.37 25.43 7.04
CA ILE A 29 -4.90 26.17 5.90
C ILE A 29 -6.42 26.04 5.95
N VAL A 30 -7.08 27.08 6.46
CA VAL A 30 -8.53 27.24 6.35
C VAL A 30 -8.82 27.79 4.95
N ALA A 31 -9.37 26.96 4.06
CA ALA A 31 -9.96 27.44 2.82
C ALA A 31 -11.33 28.06 3.13
N GLY A 32 -11.41 29.39 2.99
CA GLY A 32 -12.65 30.13 3.12
C GLY A 32 -13.61 29.83 1.96
N VAL A 33 -14.85 29.50 2.29
CA VAL A 33 -15.95 29.46 1.32
C VAL A 33 -16.42 30.90 1.09
N LEU A 34 -16.01 31.50 -0.04
CA LEU A 34 -16.63 32.73 -0.55
C LEU A 34 -17.84 32.34 -1.40
N VAL A 35 -19.02 32.42 -0.81
CA VAL A 35 -20.28 32.50 -1.57
C VAL A 35 -20.42 33.95 -2.05
N ALA A 36 -20.18 34.18 -3.35
CA ALA A 36 -20.47 35.45 -4.00
C ALA A 36 -21.77 35.34 -4.82
N THR A 37 -22.85 35.91 -4.31
CA THR A 37 -24.06 36.22 -5.09
C THR A 37 -23.93 37.63 -5.68
N ARG A 38 -23.81 37.72 -7.02
CA ARG A 38 -24.09 38.90 -7.88
C ARG A 38 -25.61 39.21 -7.85
N ASP A 39 -26.18 40.41 -8.00
CA ASP A 39 -25.87 41.71 -8.66
C ASP A 39 -26.47 42.87 -7.79
N SER A 40 -26.37 44.20 -8.02
CA SER A 40 -26.23 45.04 -9.22
C SER A 40 -25.77 46.48 -8.86
N GLY A 41 -25.05 47.17 -9.78
CA GLY A 41 -25.24 48.61 -10.07
C GLY A 41 -24.24 49.66 -9.55
N GLY A 42 -23.48 50.29 -10.47
CA GLY A 42 -23.04 51.70 -10.35
C GLY A 42 -21.52 51.96 -10.16
N PRO A 43 -20.98 53.12 -10.63
CA PRO A 43 -19.65 53.19 -11.25
C PRO A 43 -18.49 53.68 -10.36
N SER A 44 -17.31 53.07 -10.62
CA SER A 44 -15.88 53.41 -10.38
C SER A 44 -15.50 54.54 -9.39
N PRO A 45 -14.45 54.31 -8.56
CA PRO A 45 -13.13 54.70 -9.03
C PRO A 45 -12.01 53.67 -8.76
N ALA A 46 -10.95 53.79 -9.56
CA ALA A 46 -9.62 53.17 -9.50
C ALA A 46 -9.31 52.31 -8.26
N VAL A 47 -9.20 51.00 -8.47
CA VAL A 47 -8.55 50.08 -7.53
C VAL A 47 -7.41 49.38 -8.26
N THR A 48 -6.22 49.65 -7.73
CA THR A 48 -4.98 48.88 -7.74
C THR A 48 -5.06 47.54 -8.48
N ALA A 49 -4.17 47.36 -9.46
CA ALA A 49 -3.92 46.08 -10.11
C ALA A 49 -3.73 44.98 -9.05
N ALA A 50 -4.79 44.21 -8.81
CA ALA A 50 -4.70 42.96 -8.10
C ALA A 50 -3.92 42.02 -9.02
N ASN A 51 -2.66 41.78 -8.67
CA ASN A 51 -1.91 40.65 -9.17
C ASN A 51 -2.82 39.43 -9.08
N SER A 52 -3.34 39.00 -10.22
CA SER A 52 -4.00 37.73 -10.35
C SER A 52 -2.91 36.69 -10.17
N THR A 53 -2.68 36.28 -8.92
CA THR A 53 -2.00 35.04 -8.63
C THR A 53 -2.96 33.96 -9.09
N THR A 54 -2.89 33.64 -10.38
CA THR A 54 -3.45 32.42 -10.93
C THR A 54 -2.80 31.31 -10.12
N SER A 55 -3.49 30.80 -9.10
CA SER A 55 -3.15 29.54 -8.49
C SER A 55 -3.39 28.49 -9.57
N THR A 56 -2.37 28.27 -10.40
CA THR A 56 -2.24 27.04 -11.16
C THR A 56 -2.17 25.94 -10.13
N SER A 57 -3.32 25.33 -9.83
CA SER A 57 -3.37 23.95 -9.38
C SER A 57 -2.62 23.18 -10.45
N SER A 58 -1.34 22.91 -10.17
CA SER A 58 -0.52 22.08 -11.04
C SER A 58 -1.10 20.68 -10.97
N THR A 59 -1.83 20.27 -12.00
CA THR A 59 -2.15 18.86 -12.21
C THR A 59 -0.84 18.08 -12.06
N PRO A 60 -0.77 17.05 -11.21
CA PRO A 60 0.44 16.27 -11.05
C PRO A 60 0.92 15.76 -12.40
N ALA A 61 2.22 15.88 -12.67
CA ALA A 61 2.80 15.37 -13.90
C ALA A 61 2.59 13.85 -14.01
N LEU A 62 2.25 13.39 -15.21
CA LEU A 62 2.01 11.98 -15.49
C LEU A 62 3.34 11.23 -15.55
N VAL A 63 3.35 10.02 -15.02
CA VAL A 63 4.46 9.08 -15.14
C VAL A 63 4.46 8.50 -16.55
N GLN A 64 5.55 8.72 -17.30
CA GLN A 64 5.73 8.30 -18.69
C GLN A 64 6.99 7.44 -18.88
N VAL A 65 7.05 6.28 -18.21
CA VAL A 65 8.20 5.36 -18.30
C VAL A 65 7.78 3.91 -18.47
N VAL A 66 8.75 3.07 -18.86
CA VAL A 66 8.59 1.61 -18.86
C VAL A 66 8.47 1.15 -17.41
N PRO A 67 7.35 0.53 -16.98
CA PRO A 67 7.11 0.28 -15.56
C PRO A 67 8.19 -0.57 -14.87
N ALA A 68 8.86 -1.45 -15.62
CA ALA A 68 9.96 -2.27 -15.11
C ALA A 68 11.14 -1.44 -14.54
N THR A 69 11.36 -0.22 -15.04
CA THR A 69 12.45 0.65 -14.54
C THR A 69 12.14 1.26 -13.17
N LEU A 70 10.90 1.14 -12.69
CA LEU A 70 10.47 1.63 -11.39
C LEU A 70 10.61 0.58 -10.28
N LEU A 71 10.77 -0.69 -10.65
CA LEU A 71 10.90 -1.78 -9.68
C LEU A 71 12.16 -1.61 -8.82
N PRO A 72 12.09 -1.85 -7.50
CA PRO A 72 13.28 -1.78 -6.64
C PRO A 72 14.34 -2.81 -7.04
N THR A 73 15.60 -2.47 -6.83
CA THR A 73 16.70 -3.44 -6.97
C THR A 73 16.68 -4.48 -5.86
N THR A 74 17.36 -5.61 -6.05
CA THR A 74 17.47 -6.65 -5.02
C THR A 74 17.99 -6.13 -3.68
N ASP A 75 18.97 -5.21 -3.70
CA ASP A 75 19.49 -4.59 -2.48
C ASP A 75 18.45 -3.72 -1.78
N GLN A 76 17.67 -2.95 -2.55
CA GLN A 76 16.56 -2.17 -2.01
C GLN A 76 15.48 -3.06 -1.41
N VAL A 77 15.15 -4.18 -2.05
CA VAL A 77 14.20 -5.18 -1.52
C VAL A 77 14.72 -5.75 -0.19
N ARG A 78 15.99 -6.16 -0.13
CA ARG A 78 16.63 -6.68 1.08
C ARG A 78 16.60 -5.66 2.22
N GLN A 79 16.90 -4.39 1.94
CA GLN A 79 16.84 -3.31 2.93
C GLN A 79 15.42 -3.00 3.41
N ALA A 80 14.45 -3.01 2.50
CA ALA A 80 13.06 -2.71 2.82
C ALA A 80 12.41 -3.82 3.66
N THR A 81 12.66 -5.08 3.30
CA THR A 81 11.94 -6.25 3.84
C THR A 81 12.71 -7.01 4.91
N LEU A 82 14.02 -6.79 5.02
CA LEU A 82 14.95 -7.58 5.85
C LEU A 82 15.02 -9.07 5.48
N ILE A 83 14.45 -9.46 4.33
CA ILE A 83 14.57 -10.81 3.79
C ILE A 83 15.95 -10.99 3.16
N ASP A 84 16.59 -12.12 3.44
CA ASP A 84 17.76 -12.56 2.67
C ASP A 84 17.31 -13.06 1.29
N VAL A 85 17.18 -12.13 0.34
CA VAL A 85 16.71 -12.44 -1.01
C VAL A 85 17.74 -13.33 -1.72
N LYS A 86 17.39 -14.59 -1.93
CA LYS A 86 18.17 -15.61 -2.65
C LYS A 86 17.68 -15.83 -4.07
N TYR A 87 16.44 -15.44 -4.33
CA TYR A 87 15.79 -15.57 -5.62
C TYR A 87 15.13 -14.24 -6.00
N THR A 88 15.30 -13.87 -7.27
CA THR A 88 14.56 -12.82 -7.95
C THR A 88 14.05 -13.40 -9.26
N GLY A 89 12.74 -13.30 -9.49
CA GLY A 89 12.09 -13.79 -10.71
C GLY A 89 12.37 -12.91 -11.93
N ALA A 90 12.06 -13.45 -13.11
CA ALA A 90 12.00 -12.65 -14.32
C ALA A 90 10.89 -11.60 -14.21
N VAL A 91 11.12 -10.41 -14.75
CA VAL A 91 10.07 -9.38 -14.81
C VAL A 91 8.99 -9.83 -15.79
N SER A 92 7.74 -9.83 -15.32
CA SER A 92 6.55 -10.05 -16.13
C SER A 92 5.85 -8.73 -16.41
N THR A 93 5.30 -8.56 -17.61
CA THR A 93 4.46 -7.42 -17.98
C THR A 93 2.98 -7.77 -18.06
N LYS A 94 2.61 -8.99 -17.68
CA LYS A 94 1.23 -9.50 -17.78
C LYS A 94 0.42 -9.11 -16.56
N VAL A 95 -0.80 -8.65 -16.78
CA VAL A 95 -1.85 -8.56 -15.74
C VAL A 95 -2.50 -9.93 -15.60
N GLY A 96 -2.45 -10.49 -14.39
CA GLY A 96 -2.98 -11.82 -14.09
C GLY A 96 -4.49 -11.87 -14.08
N ALA A 97 -5.06 -13.07 -14.25
CA ALA A 97 -6.47 -13.30 -14.00
C ALA A 97 -6.79 -13.18 -12.50
N ASP A 98 -8.04 -12.88 -12.19
CA ASP A 98 -8.53 -12.80 -10.81
C ASP A 98 -8.42 -14.15 -10.09
N ALA A 99 -7.98 -14.13 -8.84
CA ALA A 99 -7.97 -15.31 -8.00
C ALA A 99 -9.40 -15.68 -7.59
N ALA A 100 -9.74 -16.97 -7.67
CA ALA A 100 -11.01 -17.49 -7.20
C ALA A 100 -11.02 -17.58 -5.67
N THR A 101 -11.55 -16.56 -5.00
CA THR A 101 -11.74 -16.55 -3.54
C THR A 101 -13.20 -16.85 -3.19
N THR A 102 -13.41 -17.39 -1.99
CA THR A 102 -14.74 -17.50 -1.38
C THR A 102 -14.72 -16.80 -0.02
N PRO A 103 -15.48 -15.72 0.18
CA PRO A 103 -16.43 -15.12 -0.77
C PRO A 103 -15.72 -14.25 -1.83
N THR A 104 -16.34 -14.06 -3.00
CA THR A 104 -15.68 -13.44 -4.18
C THR A 104 -15.31 -11.97 -3.99
N GLN A 105 -15.98 -11.24 -3.09
CA GLN A 105 -15.58 -9.85 -2.80
C GLN A 105 -14.16 -9.73 -2.23
N CYS A 106 -13.55 -10.82 -1.77
CA CYS A 106 -12.20 -10.86 -1.23
C CYS A 106 -11.11 -11.04 -2.31
N THR A 107 -11.47 -11.11 -3.60
CA THR A 107 -10.52 -11.35 -4.69
C THR A 107 -9.35 -10.36 -4.70
N LEU A 108 -9.60 -9.06 -4.55
CA LEU A 108 -8.54 -8.05 -4.60
C LEU A 108 -7.78 -7.91 -3.27
N ALA A 109 -8.43 -8.21 -2.14
CA ALA A 109 -7.74 -8.40 -0.87
C ALA A 109 -6.68 -9.52 -0.96
N ASN A 110 -7.00 -10.62 -1.65
CA ASN A 110 -6.05 -11.73 -1.90
C ASN A 110 -4.99 -11.39 -2.97
N ALA A 111 -5.41 -10.90 -4.14
CA ALA A 111 -4.52 -10.68 -5.28
C ALA A 111 -4.89 -9.38 -6.03
N THR A 112 -4.08 -8.35 -5.80
CA THR A 112 -4.37 -6.98 -6.25
C THR A 112 -3.92 -6.66 -7.67
N THR A 113 -2.98 -7.41 -8.22
CA THR A 113 -2.36 -7.14 -9.54
C THR A 113 -3.05 -7.91 -10.66
N THR A 114 -4.37 -7.86 -10.66
CA THR A 114 -5.26 -8.71 -11.46
C THR A 114 -6.18 -7.89 -12.36
N GLN A 115 -6.90 -8.55 -13.27
CA GLN A 115 -7.80 -7.89 -14.23
C GLN A 115 -8.82 -6.98 -13.54
N SER A 116 -9.42 -7.39 -12.41
CA SER A 116 -10.41 -6.57 -11.71
C SER A 116 -9.88 -5.19 -11.30
N ALA A 117 -8.60 -5.10 -10.91
CA ALA A 117 -7.99 -3.82 -10.55
C ALA A 117 -7.32 -3.13 -11.75
N TRP A 118 -6.63 -3.87 -12.62
CA TRP A 118 -5.65 -3.31 -13.58
C TRP A 118 -6.02 -3.52 -15.05
N ALA A 119 -7.23 -3.97 -15.39
CA ALA A 119 -7.65 -4.19 -16.79
C ALA A 119 -7.46 -2.96 -17.70
N THR A 120 -7.53 -1.74 -17.16
CA THR A 120 -7.37 -0.48 -17.89
C THR A 120 -5.95 0.09 -17.85
N ALA A 121 -5.00 -0.60 -17.20
CA ALA A 121 -3.60 -0.19 -17.22
C ALA A 121 -3.04 -0.30 -18.64
N ILE A 122 -2.33 0.74 -19.09
CA ILE A 122 -1.67 0.76 -20.41
C ILE A 122 -0.38 -0.05 -20.40
N SER A 123 0.24 -0.22 -19.24
CA SER A 123 1.41 -1.07 -19.04
C SER A 123 1.54 -1.47 -17.58
N ALA A 124 2.16 -2.62 -17.33
CA ALA A 124 2.46 -3.11 -15.99
C ALA A 124 3.82 -3.82 -15.95
N ALA A 125 4.40 -3.90 -14.76
CA ALA A 125 5.53 -4.75 -14.45
C ALA A 125 5.32 -5.43 -13.09
N TYR A 126 5.79 -6.66 -12.98
CA TYR A 126 5.67 -7.51 -11.81
C TYR A 126 6.96 -8.33 -11.65
N GLN A 127 7.43 -8.49 -10.42
CA GLN A 127 8.58 -9.33 -10.12
C GLN A 127 8.48 -9.96 -8.74
N ASP A 128 8.66 -11.28 -8.70
CA ASP A 128 8.77 -12.06 -7.47
C ASP A 128 10.18 -12.00 -6.86
N PHE A 129 10.24 -12.16 -5.54
CA PHE A 129 11.49 -12.36 -4.80
C PHE A 129 11.26 -13.26 -3.58
N GLY A 130 12.32 -13.89 -3.07
CA GLY A 130 12.22 -14.70 -1.86
C GLY A 130 13.42 -15.62 -1.61
N ASP A 131 13.21 -16.65 -0.81
CA ASP A 131 14.21 -17.69 -0.52
C ASP A 131 14.39 -18.67 -1.69
N GLY A 132 13.42 -18.75 -2.59
CA GLY A 132 13.42 -19.63 -3.75
C GLY A 132 12.26 -19.32 -4.71
N PRO A 133 12.19 -20.02 -5.86
CA PRO A 133 11.20 -19.75 -6.90
C PRO A 133 9.78 -20.26 -6.57
N ASN A 134 9.65 -21.14 -5.58
CA ASN A 134 8.37 -21.78 -5.25
C ASN A 134 7.76 -21.10 -4.02
N TYR A 135 6.66 -20.37 -4.22
CA TYR A 135 5.90 -19.72 -3.15
C TYR A 135 5.55 -20.71 -2.02
N ASP A 136 5.01 -21.88 -2.35
CA ASP A 136 4.54 -22.91 -1.42
C ASP A 136 5.65 -23.59 -0.60
N LYS A 137 6.92 -23.37 -0.96
CA LYS A 137 8.09 -23.99 -0.31
C LYS A 137 9.03 -22.98 0.33
N SER A 138 8.74 -21.68 0.19
CA SER A 138 9.61 -20.62 0.69
C SER A 138 9.19 -20.23 2.11
N ILE A 139 10.15 -19.87 2.96
CA ILE A 139 9.84 -19.30 4.29
C ILE A 139 9.46 -17.82 4.11
N ASN A 140 10.13 -17.16 3.17
CA ASN A 140 9.88 -15.78 2.76
C ASN A 140 9.60 -15.74 1.25
N PHE A 141 8.52 -15.08 0.88
CA PHE A 141 8.18 -14.80 -0.51
C PHE A 141 7.54 -13.42 -0.61
N GLY A 142 7.76 -12.70 -1.69
CA GLY A 142 7.07 -11.44 -1.93
C GLY A 142 7.11 -11.08 -3.40
N ALA A 143 6.39 -10.02 -3.74
CA ALA A 143 6.49 -9.42 -5.06
C ALA A 143 6.33 -7.91 -5.00
N VAL A 144 6.89 -7.27 -6.02
CA VAL A 144 6.70 -5.86 -6.32
C VAL A 144 6.08 -5.71 -7.69
N SER A 145 5.19 -4.74 -7.81
CA SER A 145 4.42 -4.54 -9.01
C SER A 145 4.12 -3.06 -9.21
N VAL A 146 4.04 -2.64 -10.47
CA VAL A 146 3.61 -1.29 -10.82
C VAL A 146 2.76 -1.34 -12.08
N ALA A 147 1.68 -0.57 -12.10
CA ALA A 147 0.84 -0.34 -13.26
C ALA A 147 0.84 1.15 -13.59
N ILE A 148 0.89 1.48 -14.88
CA ILE A 148 0.70 2.83 -15.39
C ILE A 148 -0.64 2.85 -16.11
N PHE A 149 -1.46 3.84 -15.77
CA PHE A 149 -2.77 4.11 -16.36
C PHE A 149 -2.69 5.30 -17.29
N ASP A 150 -3.64 5.39 -18.21
CA ASP A 150 -3.74 6.53 -19.13
C ASP A 150 -4.06 7.85 -18.38
N THR A 151 -4.77 7.76 -17.26
CA THR A 151 -5.17 8.92 -16.46
C THR A 151 -5.01 8.68 -14.96
N PRO A 152 -4.82 9.75 -14.15
CA PRO A 152 -4.86 9.66 -12.69
C PRO A 152 -6.19 9.14 -12.14
N ALA A 153 -7.31 9.44 -12.81
CA ALA A 153 -8.62 8.94 -12.41
C ALA A 153 -8.72 7.41 -12.52
N ALA A 154 -8.18 6.82 -13.60
CA ALA A 154 -8.16 5.37 -13.76
C ALA A 154 -7.28 4.67 -12.70
N ALA A 155 -6.19 5.31 -12.26
CA ALA A 155 -5.38 4.83 -11.14
C ALA A 155 -6.12 4.98 -9.80
N ALA A 156 -6.85 6.08 -9.60
CA ALA A 156 -7.69 6.26 -8.41
C ALA A 156 -8.81 5.21 -8.33
N ASP A 157 -9.46 4.90 -9.45
CA ASP A 157 -10.48 3.85 -9.54
C ASP A 157 -9.92 2.47 -9.17
N SER A 158 -8.66 2.17 -9.52
CA SER A 158 -8.04 0.89 -9.12
C SER A 158 -7.77 0.83 -7.62
N LEU A 159 -7.32 1.91 -6.98
CA LEU A 159 -7.21 1.98 -5.52
C LEU A 159 -8.58 1.82 -4.86
N ALA A 160 -9.62 2.49 -5.36
CA ALA A 160 -10.96 2.42 -4.79
C ALA A 160 -11.48 0.98 -4.76
N LYS A 161 -11.37 0.25 -5.88
CA LYS A 161 -11.76 -1.18 -5.95
C LYS A 161 -11.00 -2.05 -4.96
N VAL A 162 -9.71 -1.81 -4.80
CA VAL A 162 -8.86 -2.56 -3.85
C VAL A 162 -9.28 -2.23 -2.42
N SER A 163 -9.46 -0.96 -2.11
CA SER A 163 -9.90 -0.47 -0.81
C SER A 163 -11.25 -1.07 -0.42
N ASP A 164 -12.22 -1.03 -1.33
CA ASP A 164 -13.56 -1.61 -1.13
C ASP A 164 -13.49 -3.12 -0.85
N SER A 165 -12.65 -3.86 -1.61
CA SER A 165 -12.45 -5.29 -1.40
C SER A 165 -11.79 -5.59 -0.05
N VAL A 166 -10.78 -4.81 0.34
CA VAL A 166 -10.06 -4.99 1.62
C VAL A 166 -10.98 -4.68 2.80
N HIS A 167 -11.74 -3.59 2.75
CA HIS A 167 -12.69 -3.24 3.81
C HIS A 167 -13.92 -4.17 3.86
N GLY A 168 -14.36 -4.69 2.71
CA GLY A 168 -15.47 -5.63 2.60
C GLY A 168 -15.10 -7.09 2.90
N CYS A 169 -13.81 -7.40 3.10
CA CYS A 169 -13.33 -8.76 3.35
C CYS A 169 -12.83 -8.91 4.80
N THR A 170 -13.43 -9.81 5.56
CA THR A 170 -12.97 -10.17 6.92
C THR A 170 -12.19 -11.50 6.93
N GLY A 171 -12.45 -12.35 5.94
CA GLY A 171 -11.73 -13.60 5.72
C GLY A 171 -12.20 -14.28 4.45
N PHE A 172 -11.34 -15.12 3.88
CA PHE A 172 -11.61 -15.81 2.63
C PHE A 172 -10.93 -17.16 2.58
N THR A 173 -11.45 -18.02 1.71
CA THR A 173 -10.78 -19.23 1.26
C THR A 173 -10.24 -18.96 -0.14
N GLY A 174 -8.94 -19.15 -0.34
CA GLY A 174 -8.24 -18.87 -1.60
C GLY A 174 -7.49 -20.10 -2.15
N PRO A 175 -7.07 -20.07 -3.42
CA PRO A 175 -6.36 -21.18 -4.04
C PRO A 175 -5.02 -21.43 -3.33
N ASN A 176 -4.69 -22.71 -3.13
CA ASN A 176 -3.40 -23.15 -2.62
C ASN A 176 -2.67 -24.01 -3.66
N SER A 177 -1.38 -23.75 -3.84
CA SER A 177 -0.53 -24.52 -4.75
C SER A 177 0.02 -25.78 -4.04
N PRO A 178 0.15 -26.93 -4.73
CA PRO A 178 -0.29 -27.21 -6.09
C PRO A 178 -1.78 -27.57 -6.21
N ASN A 179 -2.46 -27.88 -5.10
CA ASN A 179 -3.89 -28.20 -5.08
C ASN A 179 -4.54 -27.78 -3.75
N GLY A 180 -5.84 -27.48 -3.82
CA GLY A 180 -6.69 -27.22 -2.67
C GLY A 180 -6.87 -25.73 -2.37
N THR A 181 -7.37 -25.45 -1.17
CA THR A 181 -7.65 -24.10 -0.72
C THR A 181 -7.19 -23.88 0.71
N LEU A 182 -6.80 -22.65 1.02
CA LEU A 182 -6.44 -22.23 2.37
C LEU A 182 -7.36 -21.13 2.87
N ALA A 183 -7.68 -21.16 4.15
CA ALA A 183 -8.41 -20.11 4.82
C ALA A 183 -7.46 -18.99 5.25
N TRP A 184 -7.90 -17.75 5.09
CA TRP A 184 -7.19 -16.53 5.42
C TRP A 184 -8.13 -15.56 6.13
N THR A 185 -7.56 -14.75 7.01
CA THR A 185 -8.25 -13.62 7.65
C THR A 185 -7.59 -12.33 7.19
N VAL A 186 -8.39 -11.30 6.97
CA VAL A 186 -7.89 -9.98 6.55
C VAL A 186 -7.90 -9.07 7.77
N GLY A 187 -6.78 -8.40 8.03
CA GLY A 187 -6.63 -7.53 9.20
C GLY A 187 -5.55 -6.48 9.01
N ASP A 188 -5.23 -5.76 10.10
CA ASP A 188 -4.20 -4.72 10.15
C ASP A 188 -4.35 -3.66 9.04
N ILE A 189 -5.59 -3.28 8.75
CA ILE A 189 -5.92 -2.35 7.66
C ILE A 189 -5.54 -0.92 8.06
N ALA A 190 -4.70 -0.28 7.24
CA ALA A 190 -4.33 1.13 7.36
C ALA A 190 -4.49 1.82 6.00
N ALA A 191 -5.40 2.80 5.93
CA ALA A 191 -5.73 3.51 4.70
C ALA A 191 -5.46 5.02 4.82
N GLN A 192 -5.09 5.63 3.69
CA GLN A 192 -4.98 7.07 3.46
C GLN A 192 -5.48 7.36 2.03
N ASP A 193 -5.58 8.63 1.66
CA ASP A 193 -6.11 9.04 0.35
C ASP A 193 -5.34 8.42 -0.84
N ASP A 194 -4.02 8.25 -0.71
CA ASP A 194 -3.15 7.74 -1.76
C ASP A 194 -2.75 6.27 -1.59
N ARG A 195 -3.17 5.59 -0.51
CA ARG A 195 -2.67 4.23 -0.21
C ARG A 195 -3.56 3.43 0.71
N ILE A 196 -3.40 2.11 0.64
CA ILE A 196 -3.92 1.16 1.63
C ILE A 196 -2.89 0.06 1.90
N ALA A 197 -2.76 -0.33 3.16
CA ALA A 197 -1.99 -1.48 3.61
C ALA A 197 -2.88 -2.40 4.44
N TRP A 198 -2.64 -3.71 4.35
CA TRP A 198 -3.37 -4.74 5.10
C TRP A 198 -2.55 -6.02 5.20
N THR A 199 -2.98 -6.94 6.06
CA THR A 199 -2.34 -8.24 6.25
C THR A 199 -3.36 -9.36 6.11
N ASP A 200 -3.04 -10.33 5.24
CA ASP A 200 -3.74 -11.60 5.19
C ASP A 200 -3.02 -12.61 6.08
N THR A 201 -3.75 -13.26 6.98
CA THR A 201 -3.21 -14.17 7.98
C THR A 201 -3.79 -15.56 7.80
N GLN A 202 -2.92 -16.55 7.57
CA GLN A 202 -3.31 -17.94 7.28
C GLN A 202 -3.99 -18.60 8.48
N GLY A 203 -5.16 -19.20 8.27
CA GLY A 203 -5.89 -19.96 9.30
C GLY A 203 -5.48 -21.43 9.37
N GLY A 204 -5.69 -22.05 10.54
CA GLY A 204 -5.71 -23.51 10.68
C GLY A 204 -4.37 -24.24 10.57
N VAL A 205 -3.24 -23.53 10.71
CA VAL A 205 -1.88 -24.10 10.64
C VAL A 205 -1.04 -23.73 11.87
N SER A 206 -0.06 -24.57 12.22
CA SER A 206 0.83 -24.34 13.38
C SER A 206 1.86 -23.24 13.16
N THR A 207 2.30 -23.06 11.91
CA THR A 207 3.22 -21.99 11.50
C THR A 207 2.43 -21.04 10.60
N GLN A 208 1.87 -20.00 11.21
CA GLN A 208 0.99 -19.08 10.52
C GLN A 208 1.79 -18.15 9.60
N TRP A 209 1.55 -18.28 8.30
CA TRP A 209 2.05 -17.32 7.32
C TRP A 209 1.18 -16.06 7.33
N LYS A 210 1.84 -14.91 7.27
CA LYS A 210 1.22 -13.60 7.15
C LYS A 210 1.73 -12.94 5.89
N CYS A 211 0.82 -12.52 5.04
CA CYS A 211 1.11 -11.77 3.83
C CYS A 211 0.68 -10.33 4.05
N SER A 212 1.63 -9.47 4.45
CA SER A 212 1.38 -8.03 4.49
C SER A 212 1.50 -7.44 3.09
N LYS A 213 0.66 -6.46 2.81
CA LYS A 213 0.43 -5.89 1.49
C LYS A 213 0.35 -4.38 1.59
N SER A 214 0.76 -3.70 0.54
CA SER A 214 0.58 -2.27 0.37
C SER A 214 0.27 -1.95 -1.07
N TYR A 215 -0.68 -1.06 -1.27
CA TYR A 215 -1.06 -0.50 -2.55
C TYR A 215 -1.01 1.03 -2.44
N ARG A 216 -0.29 1.69 -3.34
CA ARG A 216 -0.05 3.13 -3.29
C ARG A 216 -0.17 3.75 -4.67
N LEU A 217 -0.80 4.91 -4.76
CA LEU A 217 -0.88 5.71 -5.97
C LEU A 217 0.24 6.74 -6.06
N LEU A 218 0.60 7.07 -7.29
CA LEU A 218 1.40 8.24 -7.64
C LEU A 218 0.98 8.75 -9.02
N ALA A 219 0.31 9.90 -9.07
CA ALA A 219 -0.27 10.44 -10.30
C ALA A 219 -1.14 9.39 -11.04
N ASN A 220 -0.74 8.96 -12.24
CA ASN A 220 -1.38 7.90 -13.03
C ASN A 220 -0.75 6.51 -12.83
N ALA A 221 0.10 6.32 -11.82
CA ALA A 221 0.72 5.05 -11.50
C ALA A 221 0.11 4.45 -10.22
N ALA A 222 0.09 3.13 -10.15
CA ALA A 222 -0.18 2.39 -8.93
C ALA A 222 0.94 1.39 -8.65
N ALA A 223 1.50 1.46 -7.45
CA ALA A 223 2.49 0.54 -6.92
C ALA A 223 1.82 -0.47 -5.98
N TYR A 224 2.22 -1.73 -6.08
CA TYR A 224 1.81 -2.78 -5.16
C TYR A 224 3.04 -3.54 -4.68
N GLY A 225 3.08 -3.83 -3.39
CA GLY A 225 4.07 -4.69 -2.78
C GLY A 225 3.39 -5.68 -1.84
N PHE A 226 3.89 -6.90 -1.80
CA PHE A 226 3.52 -7.84 -0.74
C PHE A 226 4.71 -8.64 -0.25
N VAL A 227 4.64 -9.05 1.01
CA VAL A 227 5.63 -9.90 1.66
C VAL A 227 4.88 -10.92 2.51
N CYS A 228 5.12 -12.19 2.25
CA CYS A 228 4.66 -13.34 3.02
C CYS A 228 5.82 -13.90 3.85
N SER A 229 5.67 -13.89 5.17
CA SER A 229 6.56 -14.55 6.11
C SER A 229 5.84 -14.78 7.45
N SER A 230 6.53 -15.25 8.49
CA SER A 230 5.96 -15.29 9.84
C SER A 230 5.79 -13.89 10.46
N ASN A 231 6.58 -12.92 10.01
CA ASN A 231 6.53 -11.52 10.47
C ASN A 231 7.00 -10.57 9.35
N PRO A 232 6.13 -10.23 8.39
CA PRO A 232 6.50 -9.42 7.22
C PRO A 232 6.75 -7.94 7.53
N GLY A 233 6.24 -7.42 8.66
CA GLY A 233 6.38 -6.02 9.08
C GLY A 233 5.96 -5.00 8.00
N ASP A 234 6.61 -3.83 7.99
CA ASP A 234 6.30 -2.73 7.06
C ASP A 234 7.00 -2.84 5.69
N GLY A 235 7.62 -4.00 5.39
CA GLY A 235 8.34 -4.23 4.13
C GLY A 235 7.54 -3.84 2.88
N PRO A 236 6.27 -4.26 2.74
CA PRO A 236 5.42 -3.90 1.60
C PRO A 236 5.27 -2.39 1.41
N THR A 237 5.01 -1.63 2.48
CA THR A 237 4.87 -0.18 2.42
C THR A 237 6.15 0.47 1.93
N LYS A 238 7.31 0.07 2.50
CA LYS A 238 8.63 0.56 2.05
C LYS A 238 8.91 0.26 0.58
N LEU A 239 8.47 -0.89 0.08
CA LEU A 239 8.61 -1.24 -1.34
C LEU A 239 7.77 -0.32 -2.24
N THR A 240 6.52 -0.05 -1.87
CA THR A 240 5.69 0.90 -2.65
C THR A 240 6.22 2.32 -2.57
N ASP A 241 6.80 2.73 -1.44
CA ASP A 241 7.46 4.02 -1.29
C ASP A 241 8.70 4.14 -2.20
N LEU A 242 9.49 3.07 -2.34
CA LEU A 242 10.63 3.02 -3.27
C LEU A 242 10.19 3.15 -4.73
N ILE A 243 9.12 2.46 -5.13
CA ILE A 243 8.55 2.58 -6.49
C ILE A 243 8.09 4.02 -6.73
N ALA A 244 7.37 4.61 -5.78
CA ALA A 244 6.92 6.00 -5.88
C ALA A 244 8.11 6.97 -5.99
N ALA A 245 9.15 6.78 -5.18
CA ALA A 245 10.37 7.59 -5.22
C ALA A 245 11.19 7.41 -6.51
N ASN A 246 11.11 6.24 -7.16
CA ASN A 246 11.70 6.05 -8.47
C ASN A 246 10.89 6.77 -9.55
N ALA A 247 9.55 6.74 -9.46
CA ALA A 247 8.67 7.36 -10.44
C ALA A 247 8.70 8.89 -10.41
N THR A 248 8.91 9.52 -9.25
CA THR A 248 9.08 10.99 -9.16
C THR A 248 10.32 11.51 -9.89
N LYS A 249 11.32 10.65 -10.17
CA LYS A 249 12.48 11.01 -11.01
C LYS A 249 12.13 11.12 -12.50
N HIS A 250 10.91 10.73 -12.87
CA HIS A 250 10.43 10.62 -14.24
C HIS A 250 9.11 11.38 -14.47
N GLN A 251 8.78 12.30 -13.56
CA GLN A 251 7.69 13.27 -13.67
C GLN A 251 8.20 14.58 -14.25
#